data_AF-A0A7E5X4G2-F1
#
_entry.id   AF-A0A7E5X4G2-F1
#
_cell.length_a   1.000
_cell.length_b   1.000
_cell.length_c   1.000
_cell.angle_alpha   90.00
_cell.angle_beta   90.00
_cell.angle_gamma   90.00
#
_symmetry.space_group_name_H-M   'P 1'
#
loop_
_entity.id
_entity.type
_entity.pdbx_description
1 polymer ?
#
loop_
_entity_poly.entity_id
_entity_poly.type
_entity_poly.pdbx_seq_one_letter_code
_entity_poly.pdbx_strand_id
1 'polypeptide(L)'
;MFIFLLCGIPSAFPSQTHYSNKYKSHSNSLHAPHRLLEIMAIYTEEARQRTKEMNEMRFMYEESPQYEQGYVMSEIIERFRKVVEHTKRPIEFHSDNFFNTLKRTELIQVLYFEIYHLVRMMHEIPVKYDAEEEFTKKEKKKPTKQELYDTKKSIEEMQKRREREKRKRRKLNAKLREAFDRGMALSKYGKKRDPYNKWWPVDYGWEIDHWW
;
A
#
# COMPACT_ATOMS: atom_id res chain seq x y z
N MET A 1 -43.94 61.34 15.81
CA MET A 1 -44.95 60.34 16.22
C MET A 1 -44.71 59.05 15.44
N PHE A 2 -43.65 58.30 15.76
CA PHE A 2 -43.32 56.99 15.15
C PHE A 2 -42.23 56.28 15.99
N ILE A 3 -42.43 56.15 17.29
CA ILE A 3 -41.50 55.44 18.19
C ILE A 3 -42.32 54.77 19.29
N PHE A 4 -43.14 53.75 18.99
CA PHE A 4 -43.76 52.92 20.05
C PHE A 4 -44.23 51.52 19.58
N LEU A 5 -43.73 51.00 18.45
CA LEU A 5 -44.25 49.75 17.84
C LEU A 5 -43.18 48.67 17.64
N LEU A 6 -42.23 48.51 18.58
CA LEU A 6 -41.19 47.47 18.52
C LEU A 6 -40.97 46.70 19.84
N CYS A 7 -41.94 46.67 20.76
CA CYS A 7 -41.82 45.94 22.04
C CYS A 7 -42.65 44.65 22.13
N GLY A 8 -43.07 44.06 21.00
CA GLY A 8 -44.06 42.99 20.99
C GLY A 8 -43.67 41.69 20.28
N ILE A 9 -42.39 41.41 20.06
CA ILE A 9 -41.99 40.09 19.55
C ILE A 9 -41.60 39.24 20.76
N PRO A 10 -42.46 38.29 21.23
CA PRO A 10 -42.02 37.32 22.21
C PRO A 10 -40.84 36.57 21.60
N SER A 11 -39.69 36.63 22.26
CA SER A 11 -38.55 35.78 21.95
C SER A 11 -38.99 34.34 22.16
N ALA A 12 -39.48 33.71 21.09
CA ALA A 12 -39.58 32.26 21.01
C ALA A 12 -38.15 31.74 21.01
N PHE A 13 -37.56 31.59 22.19
CA PHE A 13 -36.43 30.71 22.36
C PHE A 13 -36.96 29.32 21.96
N PRO A 14 -36.52 28.72 20.84
CA PRO A 14 -36.82 27.33 20.61
C PRO A 14 -36.15 26.60 21.76
N SER A 15 -36.95 26.14 22.72
CA SER A 15 -36.45 25.27 23.76
C SER A 15 -35.94 24.03 23.03
N GLN A 16 -34.62 23.95 22.87
CA GLN A 16 -33.89 22.85 22.21
C GLN A 16 -33.95 21.57 23.07
N THR A 17 -35.01 21.39 23.86
CA THR A 17 -35.24 20.29 24.80
C THR A 17 -35.40 18.96 24.07
N HIS A 18 -35.82 18.99 22.80
CA HIS A 18 -35.93 17.79 21.98
C HIS A 18 -34.56 17.14 21.71
N TYR A 19 -33.46 17.89 21.69
CA TYR A 19 -32.10 17.34 21.55
C TYR A 19 -31.45 17.06 22.91
N SER A 20 -31.77 17.82 23.96
CA SER A 20 -31.20 17.58 25.30
C SER A 20 -31.65 16.27 25.92
N ASN A 21 -32.90 15.84 25.66
CA ASN A 21 -33.41 14.54 26.15
C ASN A 21 -33.00 13.36 25.26
N LYS A 22 -32.53 13.60 24.03
CA LYS A 22 -32.11 12.55 23.09
C LYS A 22 -30.69 12.04 23.38
N TYR A 23 -29.87 12.85 24.03
CA TYR A 23 -28.52 12.50 24.43
C TYR A 23 -28.41 12.54 25.96
N LYS A 24 -28.66 11.42 26.63
CA LYS A 24 -28.32 11.25 28.05
C LYS A 24 -26.80 11.27 28.19
N SER A 25 -26.20 12.46 28.31
CA SER A 25 -24.75 12.68 28.28
C SER A 25 -24.00 11.74 29.23
N HIS A 26 -24.54 11.52 30.43
CA HIS A 26 -23.93 10.66 31.44
C HIS A 26 -23.95 9.17 31.05
N SER A 27 -25.08 8.67 30.54
CA SER A 27 -25.20 7.28 30.08
C SER A 27 -24.35 7.05 28.82
N ASN A 28 -24.34 8.01 27.89
CA ASN A 28 -23.49 7.95 26.72
C ASN A 28 -22.00 8.00 27.09
N SER A 29 -21.59 8.80 28.07
CA SER A 29 -20.19 8.84 28.52
C SER A 29 -19.76 7.55 29.20
N LEU A 30 -20.67 6.85 29.88
CA LEU A 30 -20.38 5.54 30.49
C LEU A 30 -20.21 4.43 29.44
N HIS A 31 -20.96 4.50 28.34
CA HIS A 31 -20.88 3.51 27.26
C HIS A 31 -19.88 3.85 26.16
N ALA A 32 -19.45 5.12 26.05
CA ALA A 32 -18.52 5.58 25.02
C ALA A 32 -17.20 4.80 24.99
N PRO A 33 -16.53 4.48 26.13
CA PRO A 33 -15.30 3.69 26.09
C PRO A 33 -15.51 2.29 25.50
N HIS A 34 -16.60 1.61 25.89
CA HIS A 34 -16.92 0.29 25.36
C HIS A 34 -17.23 0.33 23.86
N ARG A 35 -18.02 1.32 23.41
CA ARG A 35 -18.31 1.51 21.98
C ARG A 35 -17.06 1.84 21.18
N LEU A 36 -16.15 2.64 21.73
CA LEU A 36 -14.87 2.92 21.10
C LEU A 36 -14.03 1.65 20.94
N LEU A 37 -13.95 0.81 21.97
CA LEU A 37 -13.26 -0.48 21.92
C LEU A 37 -13.88 -1.43 20.90
N GLU A 38 -15.21 -1.49 20.83
CA GLU A 38 -15.94 -2.30 19.84
C GLU A 38 -15.63 -1.83 18.42
N ILE A 39 -15.67 -0.51 18.18
CA ILE A 39 -15.31 0.09 16.89
C ILE A 39 -13.85 -0.23 16.53
N MET A 40 -12.92 -0.08 17.48
CA MET A 40 -11.50 -0.41 17.27
C MET A 40 -11.33 -1.89 16.93
N ALA A 41 -12.03 -2.80 17.63
CA ALA A 41 -11.99 -4.23 17.36
C ALA A 41 -12.49 -4.55 15.95
N ILE A 42 -13.61 -3.96 15.54
CA ILE A 42 -14.16 -4.10 14.17
C ILE A 42 -13.14 -3.62 13.14
N TYR A 43 -12.56 -2.42 13.32
CA TYR A 43 -11.54 -1.91 12.40
C TYR A 43 -10.32 -2.83 12.30
N THR A 44 -9.85 -3.39 13.42
CA THR A 44 -8.71 -4.31 13.40
C THR A 44 -9.03 -5.62 12.68
N GLU A 45 -10.23 -6.16 12.87
CA GLU A 45 -10.64 -7.41 12.23
C GLU A 45 -10.86 -7.21 10.72
N GLU A 46 -11.52 -6.12 10.32
CA GLU A 46 -11.65 -5.75 8.92
C GLU A 46 -10.29 -5.50 8.26
N ALA A 47 -9.36 -4.82 8.96
CA ALA A 47 -8.02 -4.59 8.44
C ALA A 47 -7.26 -5.92 8.23
N ARG A 48 -7.39 -6.86 9.17
CA ARG A 48 -6.83 -8.22 9.02
C ARG A 48 -7.43 -8.95 7.82
N GLN A 49 -8.74 -8.89 7.67
CA GLN A 49 -9.45 -9.55 6.57
C GLN A 49 -9.01 -8.97 5.22
N ARG A 50 -8.97 -7.63 5.07
CA ARG A 50 -8.44 -6.96 3.88
C ARG A 50 -6.99 -7.34 3.59
N THR A 51 -6.15 -7.40 4.62
CA THR A 51 -4.74 -7.80 4.50
C THR A 51 -4.62 -9.25 4.01
N LYS A 52 -5.46 -10.15 4.52
CA LYS A 52 -5.51 -11.55 4.10
C LYS A 52 -5.91 -11.68 2.62
N GLU A 53 -6.99 -11.02 2.22
CA GLU A 53 -7.47 -11.02 0.83
C GLU A 53 -6.44 -10.40 -0.13
N MET A 54 -5.82 -9.31 0.28
CA MET A 54 -4.74 -8.67 -0.48
C MET A 54 -3.52 -9.58 -0.61
N ASN A 55 -3.14 -10.30 0.44
CA ASN A 55 -2.04 -11.28 0.41
C ASN A 55 -2.35 -12.48 -0.48
N GLU A 56 -3.60 -12.95 -0.51
CA GLU A 56 -4.03 -14.01 -1.43
C GLU A 56 -3.91 -13.54 -2.88
N MET A 57 -4.40 -12.34 -3.21
CA MET A 57 -4.21 -11.76 -4.54
C MET A 57 -2.73 -11.56 -4.89
N ARG A 58 -1.94 -11.07 -3.93
CA ARG A 58 -0.49 -10.89 -4.08
C ARG A 58 0.21 -12.19 -4.43
N PHE A 59 -0.12 -13.26 -3.72
CA PHE A 59 0.47 -14.57 -3.97
C PHE A 59 0.05 -15.16 -5.33
N MET A 60 -1.19 -14.91 -5.75
CA MET A 60 -1.72 -15.46 -7.02
C MET A 60 -1.21 -14.71 -8.25
N TYR A 61 -0.93 -13.41 -8.13
CA TYR A 61 -0.56 -12.55 -9.26
C TYR A 61 0.84 -11.93 -9.13
N GLU A 62 1.69 -12.43 -8.23
CA GLU A 62 3.06 -11.94 -7.98
C GLU A 62 3.90 -11.83 -9.26
N GLU A 63 3.66 -12.70 -10.24
CA GLU A 63 4.43 -12.77 -11.50
C GLU A 63 3.72 -12.07 -12.68
N SER A 64 2.64 -11.31 -12.46
CA SER A 64 1.93 -10.59 -13.52
C SER A 64 2.40 -9.13 -13.60
N PRO A 65 2.84 -8.65 -14.79
CA PRO A 65 3.26 -7.25 -14.94
C PRO A 65 2.12 -6.27 -14.65
N GLN A 66 0.87 -6.63 -14.96
CA GLN A 66 -0.30 -5.80 -14.69
C GLN A 66 -0.58 -5.68 -13.19
N TYR A 67 -0.40 -6.77 -12.44
CA TYR A 67 -0.55 -6.74 -10.98
C TYR A 67 0.55 -5.88 -10.35
N GLU A 68 1.81 -6.06 -10.75
CA GLU A 68 2.92 -5.27 -10.23
C GLU A 68 2.76 -3.77 -10.56
N GLN A 69 2.37 -3.44 -11.78
CA GLN A 69 2.07 -2.05 -12.17
C GLN A 69 0.92 -1.47 -11.33
N GLY A 70 -0.16 -2.22 -11.15
CA GLY A 70 -1.29 -1.80 -10.31
C GLY A 70 -0.90 -1.58 -8.86
N TYR A 71 -0.06 -2.46 -8.31
CA TYR A 71 0.47 -2.36 -6.96
C TYR A 71 1.37 -1.12 -6.80
N VAL A 72 2.38 -0.95 -7.65
CA VAL A 72 3.28 0.23 -7.63
C VAL A 72 2.48 1.52 -7.79
N MET A 73 1.47 1.53 -8.67
CA MET A 73 0.60 2.69 -8.85
C MET A 73 -0.22 3.01 -7.58
N SER A 74 -0.74 1.99 -6.91
CA SER A 74 -1.48 2.21 -5.64
C SER A 74 -0.58 2.82 -4.56
N GLU A 75 0.67 2.36 -4.46
CA GLU A 75 1.68 2.87 -3.54
C GLU A 75 2.12 4.32 -3.86
N ILE A 76 2.20 4.68 -5.14
CA ILE A 76 2.41 6.06 -5.60
C ILE A 76 1.25 6.95 -5.18
N ILE A 77 0.01 6.52 -5.43
CA ILE A 77 -1.20 7.29 -5.10
C ILE A 77 -1.28 7.52 -3.59
N GLU A 78 -1.00 6.50 -2.77
CA GLU A 78 -1.05 6.63 -1.32
C GLU A 78 -0.02 7.64 -0.79
N ARG A 79 1.24 7.57 -1.26
CA ARG A 79 2.28 8.54 -0.90
C ARG A 79 1.94 9.94 -1.36
N PHE A 80 1.41 10.08 -2.58
CA PHE A 80 0.98 11.37 -3.09
C PHE A 80 -0.16 11.96 -2.24
N ARG A 81 -1.12 11.13 -1.81
CA ARG A 81 -2.19 11.55 -0.87
C ARG A 81 -1.60 12.08 0.43
N LYS A 82 -0.61 11.39 1.02
CA LYS A 82 0.10 11.83 2.24
C LYS A 82 0.81 13.18 2.02
N VAL A 83 1.50 13.34 0.88
CA VAL A 83 2.13 14.63 0.52
C VAL A 83 1.11 15.76 0.48
N VAL A 84 -0.03 15.55 -0.19
CA VAL A 84 -1.10 16.55 -0.28
C VAL A 84 -1.66 16.88 1.09
N GLU A 85 -1.90 15.88 1.94
CA GLU A 85 -2.39 16.08 3.31
C GLU A 85 -1.43 16.93 4.14
N HIS A 86 -0.14 16.62 4.11
CA HIS A 86 0.89 17.38 4.83
C HIS A 86 1.09 18.79 4.27
N THR A 87 0.82 19.02 2.98
CA THR A 87 0.90 20.33 2.33
C THR A 87 -0.30 21.21 2.66
N LYS A 88 -1.51 20.64 2.76
CA LYS A 88 -2.74 21.38 3.09
C LYS A 88 -2.78 21.86 4.53
N ARG A 89 -2.27 21.06 5.46
CA ARG A 89 -2.44 21.30 6.90
C ARG A 89 -1.88 22.65 7.39
N PRO A 90 -0.70 23.13 6.97
CA PRO A 90 -0.23 24.47 7.32
C PRO A 90 -1.11 25.61 6.77
N ILE A 91 -1.81 25.37 5.65
CA ILE A 91 -2.72 26.35 5.04
C ILE A 91 -4.01 26.46 5.88
N GLU A 92 -4.52 25.32 6.33
CA GLU A 92 -5.77 25.24 7.11
C GLU A 92 -5.59 25.64 8.58
N PHE A 93 -4.44 25.33 9.19
CA PHE A 93 -4.19 25.54 10.61
C PHE A 93 -3.06 26.57 10.82
N HIS A 94 -3.44 27.82 11.07
CA HIS A 94 -2.50 28.94 11.28
C HIS A 94 -1.72 28.88 12.60
N SER A 95 -2.03 27.93 13.49
CA SER A 95 -1.37 27.77 14.79
C SER A 95 -0.18 26.80 14.77
N ASP A 96 0.20 26.28 13.61
CA ASP A 96 1.34 25.37 13.53
C ASP A 96 2.66 26.12 13.80
N ASN A 97 3.39 25.66 14.82
CA ASN A 97 4.73 26.16 15.12
C ASN A 97 5.66 25.97 13.91
N PHE A 98 6.60 26.91 13.71
CA PHE A 98 7.61 26.85 12.65
C PHE A 98 8.30 25.48 12.54
N PHE A 99 8.69 24.88 13.68
CA PHE A 99 9.32 23.55 13.71
C PHE A 99 8.42 22.42 13.23
N ASN A 100 7.10 22.51 13.45
CA ASN A 100 6.15 21.52 12.94
C ASN A 100 6.03 21.61 11.43
N THR A 101 6.04 22.84 10.88
CA THR A 101 6.06 23.07 9.44
C THR A 101 7.35 22.52 8.84
N LEU A 102 8.51 22.77 9.47
CA LEU A 102 9.80 22.25 9.00
C LEU A 102 9.83 20.70 8.97
N LYS A 103 9.39 20.04 10.04
CA LYS A 103 9.27 18.57 10.07
C LYS A 103 8.36 18.02 8.97
N ARG A 104 7.27 18.70 8.66
CA ARG A 104 6.39 18.30 7.56
C ARG A 104 7.05 18.49 6.20
N THR A 105 7.81 19.57 6.00
CA THR A 105 8.55 19.76 4.75
C THR A 105 9.61 18.68 4.53
N GLU A 106 10.30 18.25 5.58
CA GLU A 106 11.24 17.12 5.53
C GLU A 106 10.52 15.82 5.16
N LEU A 107 9.38 15.52 5.80
CA LEU A 107 8.56 14.35 5.47
C LEU A 107 8.08 14.38 4.01
N ILE A 108 7.61 15.54 3.53
CA ILE A 108 7.18 15.71 2.13
C ILE A 108 8.35 15.42 1.18
N GLN A 109 9.55 15.87 1.50
CA GLN A 109 10.75 15.61 0.70
C GLN A 109 11.08 14.10 0.65
N VAL A 110 11.00 13.40 1.79
CA VAL A 110 11.19 11.94 1.83
C VAL A 110 10.15 11.24 0.95
N LEU A 111 8.86 11.56 1.13
CA LEU A 111 7.78 10.99 0.32
C LEU A 111 7.94 11.29 -1.18
N TYR A 112 8.46 12.47 -1.54
CA TYR A 112 8.74 12.82 -2.93
C TYR A 112 9.82 11.91 -3.55
N PHE A 113 10.92 11.65 -2.82
CA PHE A 113 11.96 10.74 -3.29
C PHE A 113 11.45 9.30 -3.42
N GLU A 114 10.60 8.86 -2.49
CA GLU A 114 9.95 7.55 -2.58
C GLU A 114 9.03 7.45 -3.82
N ILE A 115 8.21 8.47 -4.08
CA ILE A 115 7.36 8.53 -5.28
C ILE A 115 8.23 8.47 -6.54
N TYR A 116 9.29 9.28 -6.59
CA TYR A 116 10.21 9.29 -7.73
C TYR A 116 10.83 7.91 -7.97
N HIS A 117 11.24 7.23 -6.89
CA HIS A 117 11.74 5.86 -6.94
C HIS A 117 10.70 4.87 -7.50
N LEU A 118 9.47 4.93 -7.00
CA LEU A 118 8.37 4.06 -7.47
C LEU A 118 8.01 4.30 -8.94
N VAL A 119 8.00 5.55 -9.40
CA VAL A 119 7.77 5.87 -10.82
C VAL A 119 8.87 5.26 -11.69
N ARG A 120 10.12 5.31 -11.23
CA ARG A 120 11.22 4.64 -11.92
C ARG A 120 11.03 3.12 -11.97
N MET A 121 10.64 2.50 -10.86
CA MET A 121 10.32 1.06 -10.84
C MET A 121 9.21 0.71 -11.84
N MET A 122 8.18 1.56 -11.96
CA MET A 122 7.10 1.36 -12.93
C MET A 122 7.58 1.31 -14.38
N HIS A 123 8.60 2.11 -14.74
CA HIS A 123 9.24 2.06 -16.06
C HIS A 123 10.14 0.84 -16.26
N GLU A 124 10.62 0.22 -15.18
CA GLU A 124 11.46 -0.97 -15.21
C GLU A 124 10.63 -2.26 -15.27
N ILE A 125 9.35 -2.25 -14.84
CA ILE A 125 8.46 -3.42 -14.87
C ILE A 125 8.28 -4.01 -16.28
N PRO A 126 7.99 -3.24 -17.35
CA PRO A 126 7.90 -3.80 -18.70
C PRO A 126 9.18 -4.50 -19.16
N VAL A 127 10.33 -3.92 -18.79
CA VAL A 127 11.66 -4.47 -19.10
C VAL A 127 11.91 -5.75 -18.31
N LYS A 128 11.50 -5.82 -17.03
CA LYS A 128 11.64 -6.99 -16.17
C LYS A 128 10.90 -8.22 -16.73
N TYR A 129 9.73 -8.01 -17.31
CA TYR A 129 8.87 -9.10 -17.78
C TYR A 129 9.06 -9.46 -19.25
N ASP A 130 9.99 -8.83 -19.97
CA ASP A 130 10.04 -8.85 -21.44
C ASP A 130 8.65 -8.62 -22.04
N ALA A 131 7.83 -7.81 -21.34
CA ALA A 131 6.53 -7.42 -21.81
C ALA A 131 6.77 -6.35 -22.87
N GLU A 132 7.19 -6.77 -24.07
CA GLU A 132 6.99 -5.97 -25.27
C GLU A 132 5.54 -5.51 -25.24
N GLU A 133 5.30 -4.22 -25.45
CA GLU A 133 3.98 -3.62 -25.45
C GLU A 133 3.07 -4.43 -26.40
N GLU A 134 2.30 -5.39 -25.87
CA GLU A 134 1.33 -6.16 -26.66
C GLU A 134 0.30 -5.24 -27.34
N PHE A 135 0.28 -3.97 -26.94
CA PHE A 135 -0.58 -2.90 -27.43
C PHE A 135 0.06 -2.04 -28.53
N THR A 136 1.38 -2.10 -28.74
CA THR A 136 2.07 -1.24 -29.70
C THR A 136 2.54 -2.06 -30.89
N LYS A 137 1.61 -2.25 -31.82
CA LYS A 137 1.84 -2.70 -33.21
C LYS A 137 2.32 -4.15 -33.36
N LYS A 138 1.36 -5.05 -33.57
CA LYS A 138 1.38 -5.97 -34.72
C LYS A 138 -0.08 -6.25 -35.06
N GLU A 139 -0.47 -5.95 -36.30
CA GLU A 139 -1.67 -6.53 -36.89
C GLU A 139 -1.64 -8.03 -36.56
N LYS A 140 -2.61 -8.50 -35.76
CA LYS A 140 -2.65 -9.89 -35.32
C LYS A 140 -2.88 -10.77 -36.55
N LYS A 141 -1.81 -11.19 -37.23
CA LYS A 141 -1.83 -12.38 -38.08
C LYS A 141 -2.38 -13.49 -37.19
N LYS A 142 -3.46 -14.13 -37.63
CA LYS A 142 -4.01 -15.29 -36.93
C LYS A 142 -2.86 -16.28 -36.79
N PRO A 143 -2.46 -16.67 -35.56
CA PRO A 143 -1.32 -17.53 -35.38
C PRO A 143 -1.57 -18.85 -36.10
N THR A 144 -0.55 -19.34 -36.79
CA THR A 144 -0.62 -20.62 -37.49
C THR A 144 -0.79 -21.73 -36.44
N LYS A 145 -1.47 -22.84 -36.76
CA LYS A 145 -1.65 -23.95 -35.81
C LYS A 145 -0.31 -24.41 -35.20
N GLN A 146 0.77 -24.39 -35.98
CA GLN A 146 2.12 -24.70 -35.54
C GLN A 146 2.60 -23.78 -34.41
N GLU A 147 2.46 -22.46 -34.57
CA GLU A 147 2.88 -21.45 -33.58
C GLU A 147 2.11 -21.61 -32.26
N LEU A 148 0.83 -21.99 -32.32
CA LEU A 148 0.04 -22.28 -31.12
C LEU A 148 0.56 -23.51 -30.36
N TYR A 149 0.97 -24.57 -31.08
CA TYR A 149 1.59 -25.75 -30.46
C TYR A 149 2.95 -25.42 -29.84
N ASP A 150 3.78 -24.63 -30.53
CA ASP A 150 5.09 -24.22 -30.02
C ASP A 150 4.96 -23.32 -28.79
N THR A 151 4.01 -22.38 -28.81
CA THR A 151 3.70 -21.52 -27.65
C THR A 151 3.19 -22.35 -26.47
N LYS A 152 2.28 -23.30 -26.71
CA LYS A 152 1.79 -24.22 -25.66
C LYS A 152 2.93 -25.03 -25.03
N LYS A 153 3.83 -25.57 -25.86
CA LYS A 153 4.99 -26.33 -25.41
C LYS A 153 5.95 -25.47 -24.59
N SER A 154 6.21 -24.24 -25.02
CA SER A 154 7.01 -23.27 -24.27
C SER A 154 6.41 -22.94 -22.90
N ILE A 155 5.10 -22.73 -22.83
CA ILE A 155 4.37 -22.49 -21.58
C ILE A 155 4.52 -23.69 -20.63
N GLU A 156 4.34 -24.92 -21.13
CA GLU A 156 4.51 -26.14 -20.33
C GLU A 156 5.97 -26.32 -19.83
N GLU A 157 6.97 -25.99 -20.64
CA GLU A 157 8.38 -26.03 -20.26
C GLU A 157 8.71 -24.99 -19.18
N MET A 158 8.18 -23.77 -19.33
CA MET A 158 8.30 -22.72 -18.30
C MET A 158 7.65 -23.15 -16.99
N GLN A 159 6.45 -23.70 -17.01
CA GLN A 159 5.77 -24.21 -15.81
C GLN A 159 6.59 -25.30 -15.11
N LYS A 160 7.15 -26.26 -15.86
CA LYS A 160 8.04 -27.29 -15.32
C LYS A 160 9.30 -26.69 -14.70
N ARG A 161 9.87 -25.64 -15.30
CA ARG A 161 11.02 -24.92 -14.73
C ARG A 161 10.64 -24.22 -13.41
N ARG A 162 9.50 -23.52 -13.36
CA ARG A 162 8.97 -22.88 -12.15
C ARG A 162 8.76 -23.88 -11.02
N GLU A 163 8.17 -25.04 -11.31
CA GLU A 163 8.00 -26.10 -10.29
C GLU A 163 9.33 -26.60 -9.73
N ARG A 164 10.36 -26.76 -10.57
CA ARG A 164 11.69 -27.17 -10.13
C ARG A 164 12.33 -26.12 -9.22
N GLU A 165 12.22 -24.85 -9.57
CA GLU A 165 12.72 -23.74 -8.76
C GLU A 165 11.98 -23.62 -7.42
N LYS A 166 10.64 -23.75 -7.42
CA LYS A 166 9.83 -23.80 -6.19
C LYS A 166 10.24 -24.93 -5.28
N ARG A 167 10.53 -26.13 -5.83
CA ARG A 167 11.06 -27.27 -5.06
C ARG A 167 12.45 -26.99 -4.48
N LYS A 168 13.35 -26.35 -5.23
CA LYS A 168 14.68 -25.94 -4.73
C LYS A 168 14.56 -24.94 -3.59
N ARG A 169 13.69 -23.93 -3.74
CA ARG A 169 13.46 -22.90 -2.71
C ARG A 169 12.87 -23.47 -1.43
N ARG A 170 11.89 -24.40 -1.53
CA ARG A 170 11.38 -25.14 -0.37
C ARG A 170 12.46 -25.91 0.37
N LYS A 171 13.36 -26.59 -0.36
CA LYS A 171 14.50 -27.30 0.25
C LYS A 171 15.48 -26.34 0.92
N LEU A 172 15.77 -25.20 0.31
CA LEU A 172 16.64 -24.17 0.91
C LEU A 172 16.03 -23.63 2.21
N ASN A 173 14.75 -23.26 2.19
CA ASN A 173 14.05 -22.74 3.36
C ASN A 173 13.96 -23.77 4.49
N ALA A 174 13.75 -25.05 4.17
CA ALA A 174 13.79 -26.13 5.16
C ALA A 174 15.17 -26.23 5.83
N LYS A 175 16.25 -26.15 5.05
CA LYS A 175 17.63 -26.13 5.59
C LYS A 175 17.92 -24.91 6.45
N LEU A 176 17.44 -23.73 6.05
CA LEU A 176 17.60 -22.50 6.82
C LEU A 176 16.87 -22.59 8.16
N ARG A 177 15.64 -23.13 8.18
CA ARG A 177 14.88 -23.39 9.41
C ARG A 177 15.60 -24.38 10.32
N GLU A 178 16.07 -25.50 9.78
CA GLU A 178 16.83 -26.50 10.54
C GLU A 178 18.15 -25.93 11.11
N ALA A 179 18.84 -25.05 10.38
CA ALA A 179 20.03 -24.36 10.88
C ALA A 179 19.71 -23.36 12.00
N PHE A 180 18.58 -22.66 11.89
CA PHE A 180 18.07 -21.73 12.89
C PHE A 180 17.65 -22.46 14.17
N ASP A 181 16.88 -23.56 14.05
CA ASP A 181 16.42 -24.38 15.18
C ASP A 181 17.57 -25.05 15.94
N ARG A 182 18.70 -25.31 15.25
CA ARG A 182 19.93 -25.85 15.86
C ARG A 182 20.80 -24.79 16.55
N GLY A 183 20.37 -23.53 16.61
CA GLY A 183 21.12 -22.45 17.27
C GLY A 183 22.45 -22.13 16.59
N MET A 184 22.66 -22.56 15.35
CA MET A 184 23.85 -22.17 14.60
C MET A 184 23.69 -20.73 14.13
N ALA A 185 24.26 -19.79 14.89
CA ALA A 185 24.44 -18.42 14.42
C ALA A 185 25.23 -18.45 13.11
N LEU A 186 24.59 -18.06 12.00
CA LEU A 186 25.19 -17.92 10.67
C LEU A 186 26.15 -16.70 10.62
N SER A 187 27.03 -16.54 11.61
CA SER A 187 27.94 -15.37 11.71
C SER A 187 29.22 -15.49 10.88
N LYS A 188 29.37 -16.51 10.03
CA LYS A 188 30.61 -16.77 9.29
C LYS A 188 30.50 -16.81 7.76
N TYR A 189 29.46 -16.23 7.18
CA TYR A 189 29.55 -15.83 5.78
C TYR A 189 30.00 -14.37 5.73
N GLY A 190 31.32 -14.17 5.62
CA GLY A 190 31.88 -12.87 5.31
C GLY A 190 31.12 -12.30 4.11
N LYS A 191 30.59 -11.08 4.28
CA LYS A 191 29.90 -10.33 3.23
C LYS A 191 30.80 -10.32 2.00
N LYS A 192 30.56 -11.24 1.06
CA LYS A 192 31.07 -11.09 -0.29
C LYS A 192 30.47 -9.76 -0.75
N ARG A 193 31.34 -8.79 -1.05
CA ARG A 193 30.91 -7.57 -1.71
C ARG A 193 30.34 -8.03 -3.05
N ASP A 194 29.02 -8.01 -3.15
CA ASP A 194 28.36 -8.36 -4.39
C ASP A 194 28.89 -7.45 -5.49
N PRO A 195 29.16 -7.98 -6.70
CA PRO A 195 29.58 -7.16 -7.82
C PRO A 195 28.54 -6.05 -8.02
N TYR A 196 29.03 -4.82 -8.24
CA TYR A 196 28.20 -3.66 -8.54
C TYR A 196 27.31 -3.99 -9.75
N ASN A 197 26.05 -4.31 -9.45
CA ASN A 197 25.10 -4.76 -10.45
C ASN A 197 24.73 -3.51 -11.27
N LYS A 198 25.14 -3.46 -12.54
CA LYS A 198 24.79 -2.33 -13.45
C LYS A 198 23.27 -2.22 -13.63
N TRP A 199 22.57 -3.34 -13.44
CA TRP A 199 21.12 -3.45 -13.46
C TRP A 199 20.65 -3.83 -12.07
N TRP A 200 19.51 -3.27 -11.64
CA TRP A 200 18.92 -3.58 -10.34
C TRP A 200 18.77 -5.09 -10.20
N PRO A 201 19.12 -5.69 -9.04
CA PRO A 201 18.83 -7.09 -8.82
C PRO A 201 17.34 -7.31 -9.06
N VAL A 202 17.00 -8.31 -9.88
CA VAL A 202 15.61 -8.62 -10.22
C VAL A 202 14.76 -8.92 -8.97
N ASP A 203 15.43 -9.22 -7.85
CA ASP A 203 14.87 -9.46 -6.51
C ASP A 203 14.98 -8.25 -5.54
N TYR A 204 15.39 -7.06 -5.98
CA TYR A 204 15.50 -5.88 -5.11
C TYR A 204 14.11 -5.35 -4.72
N GLY A 205 13.86 -5.21 -3.40
CA GLY A 205 12.91 -4.23 -2.85
C GLY A 205 11.42 -4.61 -2.76
N TRP A 206 11.07 -5.88 -2.73
CA TRP A 206 9.66 -6.34 -2.72
C TRP A 206 8.98 -6.30 -1.35
N GLU A 207 9.74 -6.05 -0.29
CA GLU A 207 9.22 -5.71 1.02
C GLU A 207 9.38 -4.21 1.18
N ILE A 208 8.28 -3.45 1.13
CA ILE A 208 8.24 -2.02 1.48
C ILE A 208 8.72 -1.79 2.93
N ASP A 209 8.88 -2.87 3.71
CA ASP A 209 9.47 -2.90 5.05
C ASP A 209 11.02 -2.85 5.08
N HIS A 210 11.71 -2.91 3.93
CA HIS A 210 13.16 -2.79 3.89
C HIS A 210 13.57 -1.32 4.09
N TRP A 211 13.95 -0.96 5.32
CA TRP A 211 14.49 0.36 5.64
C TRP A 211 15.71 0.70 4.76
N TRP A 212 15.66 1.85 4.11
CA TRP A 212 16.77 2.50 3.38
C TRP A 212 17.23 3.77 4.11
#